data_AF-A0A8D8HCX8-F1
#
_entry.id   AF-A0A8D8HCX8-F1
#
_cell.length_a   1.000
_cell.length_b   1.000
_cell.length_c   1.000
_cell.angle_alpha   90.00
_cell.angle_beta   90.00
_cell.angle_gamma   90.00
#
_symmetry.space_group_name_H-M   'P 1'
#
loop_
_entity.id
_entity.type
_entity.pdbx_description
1 polymer ?
#
loop_
_entity_poly.entity_id
_entity_poly.type
_entity_poly.pdbx_seq_one_letter_code
_entity_poly.pdbx_strand_id
1 'polypeptide(L)'
;MADTDPDGPNRNPKIMHGVPTLEGQYPWQVSLELMHPSYGFIGHWCGGVLIDRNWVLSAAHCVHNELFNLPLPALWTVVLGEYDRGRESGYEQRIPVDKIILHEKYHNFKHDLGMWGCRWGLLKHISIS
;
A
#
# COMPACT_ATOMS: atom_id res chain seq x y z
N MET A 1 12.73 2.66 -10.40
CA MET A 1 14.21 2.54 -10.52
C MET A 1 14.84 2.92 -9.20
N ALA A 2 15.88 2.25 -8.73
CA ALA A 2 16.72 2.83 -7.67
C ALA A 2 17.56 3.90 -8.36
N ASP A 3 17.10 5.14 -8.29
CA ASP A 3 17.84 6.27 -8.84
C ASP A 3 19.20 6.35 -8.15
N THR A 4 20.25 6.07 -8.90
CA THR A 4 21.60 6.50 -8.53
C THR A 4 21.66 8.00 -8.82
N ASP A 5 21.32 8.82 -7.84
CA ASP A 5 21.58 10.26 -7.85
C ASP A 5 23.11 10.48 -7.89
N PRO A 6 23.66 11.08 -8.96
CA PRO A 6 25.09 11.27 -9.11
C PRO A 6 25.69 12.35 -8.20
N ASP A 7 24.89 13.08 -7.41
CA ASP A 7 25.39 14.21 -6.59
C ASP A 7 25.00 14.17 -5.09
N GLY A 8 24.54 13.02 -4.59
CA GLY A 8 24.19 12.84 -3.17
C GLY A 8 25.36 12.40 -2.27
N PRO A 9 25.43 12.83 -0.99
CA PRO A 9 26.50 12.42 -0.07
C PRO A 9 26.52 10.90 0.05
N ASN A 10 27.71 10.31 -0.07
CA ASN A 10 28.01 8.87 -0.07
C ASN A 10 27.20 8.10 1.00
N ARG A 11 26.00 7.65 0.61
CA ARG A 11 25.18 6.73 1.37
C ARG A 11 25.54 5.35 0.85
N ASN A 12 26.35 4.62 1.60
CA ASN A 12 26.54 3.20 1.35
C ASN A 12 25.16 2.57 1.11
N PRO A 13 24.92 1.95 -0.06
CA PRO A 13 23.64 1.32 -0.34
C PRO A 13 23.40 0.25 0.73
N LYS A 14 22.34 0.43 1.53
CA LYS A 14 21.95 -0.52 2.59
C LYS A 14 21.35 -1.81 2.06
N ILE A 15 21.11 -1.87 0.75
CA ILE A 15 20.60 -3.03 0.03
C ILE A 15 21.80 -3.80 -0.50
N MET A 16 22.08 -4.95 0.10
CA MET A 16 23.05 -5.91 -0.45
C MET A 16 22.28 -6.85 -1.39
N HIS A 17 22.57 -6.78 -2.70
CA HIS A 17 22.05 -7.69 -3.75
C HIS A 17 20.55 -7.66 -4.07
N GLY A 18 19.82 -6.58 -3.73
CA GLY A 18 18.44 -6.42 -4.20
C GLY A 18 18.38 -6.27 -5.71
N VAL A 19 17.48 -7.01 -6.37
CA VAL A 19 17.22 -6.91 -7.81
C VAL A 19 15.76 -6.52 -8.04
N PRO A 20 15.45 -5.76 -9.10
CA PRO A 20 14.06 -5.54 -9.51
C PRO A 20 13.34 -6.88 -9.70
N THR A 21 12.09 -6.94 -9.25
CA THR A 21 11.24 -8.11 -9.50
C THR A 21 10.81 -8.12 -10.95
N LEU A 22 10.24 -9.23 -11.43
CA LEU A 22 9.51 -9.20 -12.69
C LEU A 22 8.14 -8.54 -12.48
N GLU A 23 7.60 -7.91 -13.52
CA GLU A 23 6.24 -7.38 -13.50
C GLU A 23 5.25 -8.53 -13.22
N GLY A 24 4.36 -8.32 -12.24
CA GLY A 24 3.41 -9.35 -11.82
C GLY A 24 3.99 -10.52 -11.02
N GLN A 25 5.29 -10.52 -10.65
CA GLN A 25 5.90 -11.62 -9.87
C GLN A 25 5.25 -11.82 -8.49
N TYR A 26 4.76 -10.73 -7.89
CA TYR A 26 4.09 -10.73 -6.59
C TYR A 26 2.71 -10.07 -6.73
N PRO A 27 1.72 -10.75 -7.31
CA PRO A 27 0.44 -10.14 -7.69
C PRO A 27 -0.41 -9.72 -6.47
N TRP A 28 -0.08 -10.23 -5.28
CA TRP A 28 -0.70 -9.84 -4.01
C TRP A 28 -0.10 -8.58 -3.38
N GLN A 29 0.99 -8.03 -3.93
CA GLN A 29 1.57 -6.78 -3.42
C GLN A 29 0.60 -5.62 -3.63
N VAL A 30 0.33 -4.88 -2.56
CA VAL A 30 -0.59 -3.74 -2.57
C VAL A 30 0.17 -2.45 -2.28
N SER A 31 -0.17 -1.40 -3.01
CA SER A 31 0.11 -0.02 -2.63
C SER A 31 -1.14 0.59 -1.98
N LEU A 32 -1.02 1.07 -0.75
CA LEU A 32 -2.05 1.86 -0.08
C LEU A 32 -1.79 3.33 -0.36
N GLU A 33 -2.75 3.99 -1.01
CA GLU A 33 -2.72 5.43 -1.28
C GLU A 33 -3.65 6.19 -0.34
N LEU A 34 -3.30 7.45 -0.05
CA LEU A 34 -3.95 8.26 0.98
C LEU A 34 -4.27 9.67 0.48
N MET A 35 -5.55 10.04 0.49
CA MET A 35 -5.98 11.43 0.40
C MET A 35 -5.91 12.06 1.79
N HIS A 36 -4.79 12.71 2.11
CA HIS A 36 -4.61 13.35 3.41
C HIS A 36 -5.31 14.72 3.45
N PRO A 37 -6.16 15.03 4.46
CA PRO A 37 -6.91 16.29 4.51
C PRO A 37 -6.04 17.56 4.42
N SER A 38 -4.84 17.52 5.00
CA SER A 38 -3.92 18.67 5.03
C SER A 38 -2.86 18.68 3.91
N TYR A 39 -2.52 17.53 3.33
CA TYR A 39 -1.41 17.39 2.38
C TYR A 39 -1.87 17.03 0.97
N GLY A 40 -3.17 16.81 0.77
CA GLY A 40 -3.74 16.38 -0.50
C GLY A 40 -3.46 14.90 -0.77
N PHE A 41 -3.44 14.54 -2.06
CA PHE A 41 -3.21 13.18 -2.49
C PHE A 41 -1.74 12.77 -2.28
N ILE A 42 -1.55 11.80 -1.41
CA ILE A 42 -0.32 11.05 -1.23
C ILE A 42 -0.52 9.77 -2.02
N GLY A 43 0.35 9.51 -3.00
CA GLY A 43 0.39 8.25 -3.74
C GLY A 43 0.73 7.08 -2.81
N HIS A 44 1.76 6.31 -3.08
CA HIS A 44 2.13 5.22 -2.17
C HIS A 44 2.51 5.72 -0.75
N TRP A 45 1.66 5.40 0.22
CA TRP A 45 1.86 5.67 1.64
C TRP A 45 2.40 4.43 2.39
N CYS A 46 1.75 3.28 2.17
CA CYS A 46 2.11 2.02 2.82
C CYS A 46 2.01 0.85 1.83
N GLY A 47 2.71 -0.24 2.16
CA GLY A 47 2.49 -1.54 1.51
C GLY A 47 1.32 -2.31 2.12
N GLY A 48 0.91 -3.38 1.46
CA GLY A 48 -0.07 -4.34 1.97
C GLY A 48 -0.04 -5.64 1.20
N VAL A 49 -0.82 -6.62 1.65
CA VAL A 49 -0.93 -7.93 1.01
C VAL A 49 -2.39 -8.27 0.79
N LEU A 50 -2.77 -8.60 -0.43
CA LEU A 50 -4.08 -9.17 -0.73
C LEU A 50 -4.16 -10.59 -0.16
N ILE A 51 -5.00 -10.79 0.86
CA ILE A 51 -5.13 -12.07 1.58
C ILE A 51 -6.43 -12.80 1.25
N ASP A 52 -7.43 -12.07 0.76
CA ASP A 52 -8.68 -12.59 0.22
C ASP A 52 -9.10 -11.66 -0.93
N ARG A 53 -10.08 -12.07 -1.74
CA ARG A 53 -10.65 -11.22 -2.80
C ARG A 53 -10.94 -9.84 -2.25
N ASN A 54 -11.63 -9.72 -1.13
CA ASN A 54 -12.10 -8.41 -0.64
C ASN A 54 -11.27 -7.83 0.50
N TRP A 55 -10.08 -8.40 0.77
CA TRP A 55 -9.33 -8.04 1.97
C TRP A 55 -7.85 -7.89 1.71
N VAL A 56 -7.34 -6.73 2.13
CA VAL A 56 -5.92 -6.44 2.22
C VAL A 56 -5.51 -6.41 3.68
N LEU A 57 -4.42 -7.11 4.01
CA LEU A 57 -3.73 -7.03 5.29
C LEU A 57 -2.58 -6.03 5.18
N SER A 58 -2.46 -5.15 6.18
CA SER A 58 -1.33 -4.23 6.34
C SER A 58 -1.13 -3.93 7.83
N ALA A 59 -0.41 -2.86 8.14
CA ALA A 59 -0.10 -2.43 9.49
C ALA A 59 -1.08 -1.38 10.00
N ALA A 60 -1.44 -1.43 11.27
CA ALA A 60 -2.35 -0.46 11.88
C ALA A 60 -1.74 0.95 11.93
N HIS A 61 -0.42 1.04 12.09
CA HIS A 61 0.30 2.31 12.10
C HIS A 61 0.20 3.08 10.79
N CYS A 62 -0.15 2.44 9.68
CA CYS A 62 -0.42 3.14 8.43
C CYS A 62 -1.58 4.13 8.60
N VAL A 63 -2.56 3.81 9.45
CA VAL A 63 -3.79 4.60 9.66
C VAL A 63 -3.72 5.43 10.94
N HIS A 64 -3.14 4.87 11.99
CA HIS A 64 -3.09 5.45 13.33
C HIS A 64 -1.66 5.47 13.86
N ASN A 65 -1.02 6.63 13.80
CA ASN A 65 0.34 6.88 14.27
C ASN A 65 0.46 8.28 14.89
N GLU A 66 1.67 8.67 15.28
CA GLU A 66 1.94 9.96 15.92
C GLU A 66 1.68 11.18 15.02
N LEU A 67 1.71 11.01 13.70
CA LEU A 67 1.47 12.08 12.73
C LEU A 67 -0.02 12.33 12.52
N PHE A 68 -0.83 11.26 12.45
CA PHE A 68 -2.27 11.37 12.24
C PHE A 68 -3.03 10.10 12.64
N ASN A 69 -4.35 10.28 12.79
CA ASN A 69 -5.32 9.20 12.97
C ASN A 69 -6.42 9.34 11.91
N LEU A 70 -6.34 8.58 10.81
CA LEU A 70 -7.25 8.70 9.66
C LEU A 70 -7.97 7.39 9.30
N PRO A 71 -8.78 6.79 10.21
CA PRO A 71 -9.51 5.54 9.96
C PRO A 71 -10.80 5.76 9.14
N LEU A 72 -10.77 6.70 8.19
CA LEU A 72 -11.90 7.03 7.33
C LEU A 72 -11.71 6.35 5.96
N PRO A 73 -12.49 5.31 5.60
CA PRO A 73 -12.28 4.53 4.37
C PRO A 73 -12.23 5.37 3.08
N ALA A 74 -13.02 6.45 3.00
CA ALA A 74 -13.06 7.34 1.85
C ALA A 74 -11.74 8.06 1.53
N LEU A 75 -10.79 8.08 2.47
CA LEU A 75 -9.46 8.65 2.26
C LEU A 75 -8.45 7.64 1.68
N TRP A 76 -8.80 6.36 1.63
CA TRP A 76 -7.87 5.29 1.30
C TRP A 76 -8.24 4.61 -0.01
N THR A 77 -7.21 4.34 -0.82
CA THR A 77 -7.32 3.58 -2.06
C THR A 77 -6.34 2.41 -2.01
N VAL A 78 -6.81 1.22 -2.33
CA VAL A 78 -5.97 0.03 -2.54
C VAL A 78 -5.59 -0.04 -4.00
N VAL A 79 -4.30 -0.18 -4.30
CA VAL A 79 -3.79 -0.34 -5.66
C VAL A 79 -3.10 -1.68 -5.80
N LEU A 80 -3.59 -2.51 -6.73
CA LEU A 80 -2.98 -3.77 -7.15
C LEU A 80 -2.43 -3.66 -8.57
N GLY A 81 -1.51 -4.54 -8.92
CA GLY A 81 -0.92 -4.57 -10.27
C GLY A 81 0.12 -3.48 -10.52
N GLU A 82 0.43 -2.66 -9.50
CA GLU A 82 1.52 -1.69 -9.54
C GLU A 82 2.88 -2.41 -9.56
N TYR A 83 3.81 -1.88 -10.35
CA TYR A 83 5.17 -2.41 -10.51
C TYR A 83 6.23 -1.30 -10.54
N ASP A 84 5.96 -0.18 -11.21
CA ASP A 84 6.86 0.98 -11.27
C ASP A 84 6.11 2.25 -10.89
N ARG A 85 6.28 2.68 -9.63
CA ARG A 85 5.61 3.86 -9.05
C ARG A 85 5.82 5.17 -9.82
N GLY A 86 6.82 5.25 -10.71
CA GLY A 86 7.06 6.40 -11.57
C GLY A 86 6.27 6.39 -12.89
N ARG A 87 5.57 5.30 -13.21
CA ARG A 87 4.91 5.07 -14.50
C ARG A 87 3.63 4.25 -14.35
N GLU A 88 2.54 4.80 -14.87
CA GLU A 88 1.29 4.04 -15.02
C GLU A 88 1.44 3.00 -16.15
N SER A 89 1.33 1.71 -15.84
CA SER A 89 1.40 0.61 -16.81
C SER A 89 0.05 0.33 -17.51
N GLY A 90 -1.06 0.71 -16.87
CA GLY A 90 -2.43 0.37 -17.26
C GLY A 90 -2.94 -0.93 -16.63
N TYR A 91 -2.11 -1.67 -15.91
CA TYR A 91 -2.52 -2.86 -15.14
C TYR A 91 -2.97 -2.51 -13.72
N GLU A 92 -2.73 -1.28 -13.27
CA GLU A 92 -3.07 -0.81 -11.94
C GLU A 92 -4.59 -0.82 -11.73
N GLN A 93 -5.00 -1.42 -10.62
CA GLN A 93 -6.40 -1.44 -10.20
C GLN A 93 -6.53 -0.65 -8.91
N ARG A 94 -7.06 0.57 -9.04
CA ARG A 94 -7.40 1.42 -7.89
C ARG A 94 -8.80 1.08 -7.39
N ILE A 95 -8.85 0.55 -6.18
CA ILE A 95 -10.06 0.02 -5.55
C ILE A 95 -10.38 0.87 -4.33
N PRO A 96 -11.60 1.43 -4.23
CA PRO A 96 -12.01 2.18 -3.06
C PRO A 96 -12.13 1.25 -1.85
N VAL A 97 -11.80 1.79 -0.69
CA VAL A 97 -11.88 1.08 0.59
C VAL A 97 -13.26 1.32 1.20
N ASP A 98 -13.90 0.24 1.60
CA ASP A 98 -15.23 0.24 2.23
C ASP A 98 -15.14 0.35 3.75
N LYS A 99 -14.13 -0.29 4.34
CA LYS A 99 -13.94 -0.34 5.79
C LYS A 99 -12.49 -0.60 6.14
N ILE A 100 -12.10 -0.11 7.31
CA ILE A 100 -10.78 -0.33 7.91
C ILE A 100 -11.01 -0.91 9.30
N ILE A 101 -10.35 -2.03 9.60
CA ILE A 101 -10.41 -2.70 10.89
C ILE A 101 -9.00 -2.75 11.44
N LEU A 102 -8.75 -2.02 12.52
CA LEU A 102 -7.50 -2.10 13.27
C LEU A 102 -7.66 -3.15 14.37
N HIS A 103 -6.57 -3.86 14.69
CA HIS A 103 -6.59 -4.77 15.82
C HIS A 103 -6.95 -4.03 17.12
N GLU A 104 -7.90 -4.55 17.90
CA GLU A 104 -8.47 -3.86 19.08
C GLU A 104 -7.44 -3.52 20.15
N LYS A 105 -6.37 -4.30 20.23
CA LYS A 105 -5.24 -4.09 21.16
C LYS A 105 -4.07 -3.32 20.54
N TYR A 106 -4.27 -2.67 19.39
CA TYR A 106 -3.22 -1.89 18.75
C TYR A 106 -2.84 -0.70 19.63
N HIS A 107 -1.56 -0.64 20.01
CA HIS A 107 -1.01 0.47 20.79
C HIS A 107 0.52 0.49 20.66
N ASN A 108 1.11 1.63 20.29
CA ASN A 108 2.56 1.82 20.16
C ASN A 108 3.25 0.67 19.40
N PHE A 109 2.79 0.37 18.18
CA PHE A 109 3.31 -0.71 17.33
C PHE A 109 3.15 -2.14 17.90
N LYS A 110 2.49 -2.32 19.04
CA LYS A 110 2.03 -3.65 19.51
C LYS A 110 0.71 -3.99 18.86
N HIS A 111 0.56 -5.24 18.40
CA HIS A 111 -0.59 -5.70 17.60
C HIS A 111 -0.85 -4.82 16.38
N ASP A 112 0.23 -4.48 15.66
CA ASP A 112 0.23 -3.57 14.51
C ASP A 112 -0.33 -4.23 13.24
N LEU A 113 -1.61 -4.61 13.30
CA LEU A 113 -2.33 -5.28 12.24
C LEU A 113 -3.59 -4.50 11.89
N GLY A 114 -3.77 -4.24 10.60
CA GLY A 114 -4.94 -3.59 10.04
C GLY A 114 -5.45 -4.32 8.81
N MET A 115 -6.77 -4.35 8.62
CA MET A 115 -7.42 -4.93 7.46
C MET A 115 -8.24 -3.87 6.72
N TRP A 116 -8.04 -3.80 5.41
CA TRP A 116 -8.79 -2.93 4.50
C TRP A 116 -9.78 -3.80 3.73
N GLY A 117 -11.07 -3.62 4.03
CA GLY A 117 -12.15 -4.22 3.28
C GLY A 117 -12.39 -3.43 2.00
N CYS A 118 -12.33 -4.12 0.87
CA CYS A 118 -12.47 -3.54 -0.47
C CYS A 118 -13.78 -4.00 -1.10
N ARG A 119 -14.43 -3.11 -1.86
CA ARG A 119 -15.56 -3.48 -2.72
C ARG A 119 -15.12 -3.44 -4.17
N TRP A 120 -14.98 -4.62 -4.77
CA TRP A 120 -14.84 -4.71 -6.22
C TRP A 120 -16.12 -4.20 -6.85
N GLY A 121 -16.00 -3.20 -7.73
CA GLY A 121 -16.98 -3.04 -8.78
C GLY A 121 -17.12 -4.38 -9.52
N LEU A 122 -18.33 -4.73 -9.90
CA LEU A 122 -18.81 -6.01 -10.48
C LEU A 122 -18.04 -6.60 -11.68
N LEU A 123 -16.84 -6.14 -12.02
CA LEU A 123 -16.17 -6.41 -13.31
C LEU A 123 -14.71 -6.90 -13.24
N LYS A 124 -14.11 -7.13 -12.07
CA LYS A 124 -12.72 -7.64 -12.02
C LYS A 124 -12.60 -8.85 -11.10
N HIS A 125 -12.54 -10.04 -11.69
CA HIS A 125 -12.16 -11.26 -10.99
C HIS A 125 -10.64 -11.25 -10.77
N ILE A 126 -10.20 -10.98 -9.55
CA ILE A 126 -8.81 -11.27 -9.14
C ILE A 126 -8.78 -12.69 -8.57
N SER A 127 -7.96 -13.54 -9.18
CA SER A 127 -7.69 -14.88 -8.68
C SER A 127 -6.43 -14.85 -7.81
N ILE A 128 -6.57 -15.29 -6.57
CA ILE A 128 -5.44 -15.66 -5.72
C ILE A 128 -5.11 -17.10 -6.12
N SER A 129 -4.07 -17.30 -6.92
CA SER A 129 -3.59 -18.63 -7.33
C SER A 129 -2.34 -19.01 -6.56
#